data_AF-A0A960APB9-F1
#
_entry.id   AF-A0A960APB9-F1
#
_cell.length_a   1.000
_cell.length_b   1.000
_cell.length_c   1.000
_cell.angle_alpha   90.00
_cell.angle_beta   90.00
_cell.angle_gamma   90.00
#
_symmetry.space_group_name_H-M   'P 1'
#
loop_
_entity.id
_entity.type
_entity.pdbx_description
1 polymer ?
#
loop_
_entity_poly.entity_id
_entity_poly.type
_entity_poly.pdbx_seq_one_letter_code
_entity_poly.pdbx_strand_id
1 'polypeptide(L)'
;IRRKHRALQQLRHIVFHQIDSDRMIAFSKRDGDDTLLVVVTLDPFGPREATLHVDMPALGLDWHDRYVAQDLISGQSFSWSSTNFVRLDPHLSCAHIMSIRPGVI
;
A
#
# COMPACT_ATOMS: atom_id res chain seq x y z
N ILE A 1 -13.83 -1.87 5.59
CA ILE A 1 -12.88 -1.09 4.76
C ILE A 1 -13.61 -0.28 3.69
N ARG A 2 -14.10 -0.86 2.58
CA ARG A 2 -14.72 -0.12 1.45
C ARG A 2 -15.72 0.99 1.80
N ARG A 3 -16.68 0.73 2.71
CA ARG A 3 -17.67 1.74 3.14
C ARG A 3 -17.07 2.96 3.85
N LYS A 4 -15.89 2.82 4.45
CA LYS A 4 -15.19 3.88 5.21
C LYS A 4 -14.19 4.68 4.36
N HIS A 5 -13.84 4.20 3.17
CA HIS A 5 -12.83 4.82 2.30
C HIS A 5 -13.43 5.14 0.93
N ARG A 6 -13.58 6.43 0.63
CA ARG A 6 -14.10 6.95 -0.64
C ARG A 6 -13.22 6.54 -1.82
N ALA A 7 -11.90 6.43 -1.62
CA ALA A 7 -10.96 5.98 -2.64
C ALA A 7 -11.28 4.59 -3.22
N LEU A 8 -11.94 3.71 -2.43
CA LEU A 8 -12.36 2.38 -2.88
C LEU A 8 -13.74 2.34 -3.55
N GLN A 9 -14.48 3.45 -3.50
CA GLN A 9 -15.83 3.58 -4.04
C GLN A 9 -15.84 4.15 -5.47
N GLN A 10 -14.73 4.76 -5.89
CA GLN A 10 -14.51 5.28 -7.25
C GLN A 10 -13.73 4.27 -8.09
N LEU A 11 -13.84 4.32 -9.42
CA LEU A 11 -12.99 3.51 -10.33
C LEU A 11 -11.74 4.26 -10.81
N ARG A 12 -11.76 5.60 -10.78
CA ARG A 12 -10.67 6.46 -11.27
C ARG A 12 -9.51 6.50 -10.27
N HIS A 13 -8.37 7.03 -10.73
CA HIS A 13 -7.19 7.30 -9.90
C HIS A 13 -6.60 6.05 -9.23
N ILE A 14 -6.48 4.96 -10.00
CA ILE A 14 -5.64 3.83 -9.64
C ILE A 14 -4.25 4.05 -10.24
N VAL A 15 -3.21 3.91 -9.43
CA VAL A 15 -1.81 3.96 -9.88
C VAL A 15 -1.12 2.69 -9.42
N PHE A 16 -0.47 1.98 -10.34
CA PHE A 16 0.34 0.82 -10.00
C PHE A 16 1.74 1.25 -9.61
N HIS A 17 2.28 0.61 -8.60
CA HIS A 17 3.62 0.86 -8.09
C HIS A 17 4.54 -0.30 -8.45
N GLN A 18 5.81 0.02 -8.67
CA GLN A 18 6.80 -1.00 -8.99
C GLN A 18 7.07 -1.84 -7.74
N ILE A 19 7.09 -3.16 -7.90
CA ILE A 19 7.43 -4.10 -6.83
C ILE A 19 8.34 -5.18 -7.43
N ASP A 20 9.41 -5.51 -6.73
CA ASP A 20 10.46 -6.40 -7.23
C ASP A 20 10.08 -7.89 -7.11
N SER A 21 8.86 -8.24 -7.51
CA SER A 21 8.35 -9.61 -7.58
C SER A 21 7.25 -9.72 -8.62
N ASP A 22 7.34 -10.70 -9.51
CA ASP A 22 6.30 -11.07 -10.47
C ASP A 22 5.08 -11.75 -9.81
N ARG A 23 5.22 -12.14 -8.53
CA ARG A 23 4.18 -12.77 -7.72
C ARG A 23 3.52 -11.80 -6.75
N MET A 24 3.82 -10.51 -6.84
CA MET A 24 3.18 -9.50 -6.01
C MET A 24 2.73 -8.33 -6.88
N ILE A 25 1.66 -7.67 -6.47
CA ILE A 25 1.16 -6.46 -7.12
C ILE A 25 0.92 -5.39 -6.08
N ALA A 26 1.28 -4.15 -6.42
CA ALA A 26 1.02 -2.99 -5.58
C ALA A 26 0.32 -1.89 -6.37
N PHE A 27 -0.70 -1.29 -5.77
CA PHE A 27 -1.40 -0.15 -6.34
C PHE A 27 -1.95 0.77 -5.26
N SER A 28 -2.07 2.05 -5.57
CA SER A 28 -2.76 3.01 -4.73
C SER A 28 -4.05 3.49 -5.36
N LYS A 29 -4.94 3.97 -4.49
CA LYS A 29 -6.15 4.70 -4.86
C LYS A 29 -6.31 5.91 -3.97
N ARG A 30 -6.74 7.01 -4.59
CA ARG A 30 -6.87 8.29 -3.89
C ARG A 30 -8.14 9.05 -4.27
N ASP A 31 -8.80 9.60 -3.25
CA ASP A 31 -9.89 10.56 -3.38
C ASP A 31 -9.75 11.67 -2.32
N GLY A 32 -9.20 12.81 -2.75
CA GLY A 32 -8.86 13.93 -1.86
C GLY A 32 -7.76 13.56 -0.87
N ASP A 33 -8.13 13.55 0.41
CA ASP A 33 -7.31 13.20 1.58
C ASP A 33 -7.35 11.70 1.94
N ASP A 34 -8.25 10.93 1.32
CA ASP A 34 -8.36 9.49 1.53
C ASP A 34 -7.45 8.77 0.52
N THR A 35 -6.30 8.32 1.00
CA THR A 35 -5.31 7.56 0.21
C THR A 35 -5.13 6.16 0.79
N LEU A 36 -5.21 5.17 -0.09
CA LEU A 36 -4.92 3.78 0.23
C LEU A 36 -3.81 3.25 -0.66
N LEU A 37 -2.89 2.50 -0.07
CA LEU A 37 -1.87 1.70 -0.76
C LEU A 37 -2.14 0.23 -0.48
N VAL A 38 -2.27 -0.56 -1.53
CA VAL A 38 -2.61 -1.98 -1.45
C VAL A 38 -1.45 -2.78 -2.02
N VAL A 39 -1.04 -3.82 -1.30
CA VAL A 39 -0.04 -4.81 -1.75
C VAL A 39 -0.66 -6.19 -1.61
N VAL A 40 -0.61 -7.02 -2.65
CA VAL A 40 -1.25 -8.33 -2.70
C VAL A 40 -0.26 -9.37 -3.22
N THR A 41 -0.22 -10.55 -2.59
CA THR A 41 0.46 -11.72 -3.18
C THR A 41 -0.48 -12.41 -4.18
N LEU A 42 0.08 -12.74 -5.34
CA LEU A 42 -0.55 -13.56 -6.39
C LEU A 42 -0.20 -15.04 -6.23
N ASP A 43 0.67 -15.37 -5.26
CA ASP A 43 1.03 -16.73 -4.91
C ASP A 43 0.23 -17.19 -3.68
N PRO A 44 -0.63 -18.23 -3.81
CA PRO A 44 -1.41 -18.76 -2.70
C PRO A 44 -0.66 -19.80 -1.85
N PHE A 45 0.54 -20.23 -2.24
CA PHE A 45 1.18 -21.41 -1.64
C PHE A 45 2.11 -21.08 -0.48
N GLY A 46 2.83 -19.96 -0.53
CA GLY A 46 3.82 -19.65 0.50
C GLY A 46 4.21 -18.18 0.60
N PRO A 47 5.01 -17.84 1.62
CA PRO A 47 5.41 -16.47 1.86
C PRO A 47 6.20 -15.86 0.71
N ARG A 48 5.94 -14.58 0.44
CA ARG A 48 6.66 -13.78 -0.55
C ARG A 48 7.14 -12.49 0.08
N GLU A 49 8.37 -12.12 -0.30
CA GLU A 49 9.05 -10.91 0.14
C GLU A 49 9.46 -10.12 -1.10
N ALA A 50 9.37 -8.80 -1.02
CA ALA A 50 9.77 -7.92 -2.12
C ALA A 50 10.13 -6.52 -1.59
N THR A 51 10.85 -5.77 -2.41
CA THR A 51 10.99 -4.33 -2.25
C THR A 51 9.91 -3.63 -3.08
N LEU A 52 9.13 -2.78 -2.42
CA LEU A 52 8.12 -1.93 -3.02
C LEU A 52 8.69 -0.53 -3.24
N HIS A 53 8.61 -0.06 -4.49
CA HIS A 53 8.99 1.29 -4.91
C HIS A 53 7.72 2.10 -5.19
N VAL A 54 7.39 2.99 -4.26
CA VAL A 54 6.17 3.80 -4.25
C VAL A 54 6.37 5.07 -5.07
N ASP A 55 5.42 5.31 -5.97
CA ASP A 55 5.25 6.61 -6.64
C ASP A 55 4.66 7.58 -5.61
N MET A 56 5.54 8.37 -4.99
CA MET A 56 5.18 9.30 -3.91
C MET A 56 4.20 10.38 -4.36
N PRO A 57 4.38 11.03 -5.53
CA PRO A 57 3.39 11.94 -6.10
C PRO A 57 1.98 11.34 -6.24
N ALA A 58 1.86 10.05 -6.59
CA ALA A 58 0.56 9.39 -6.67
C ALA A 58 -0.16 9.32 -5.31
N LEU A 59 0.60 9.28 -4.21
CA LEU A 59 0.05 9.37 -2.85
C LEU A 59 -0.24 10.83 -2.41
N GLY A 60 0.24 11.82 -3.16
CA GLY A 60 0.18 13.23 -2.81
C GLY A 60 1.30 13.70 -1.90
N LEU A 61 2.45 13.04 -1.96
CA LEU A 61 3.62 13.29 -1.15
C LEU A 61 4.81 13.67 -2.05
N ASP A 62 5.77 14.39 -1.49
CA ASP A 62 7.06 14.62 -2.12
C ASP A 62 7.94 13.37 -2.04
N TRP A 63 8.87 13.21 -2.98
CA TRP A 63 9.74 12.03 -3.06
C TRP A 63 10.58 11.75 -1.82
N HIS A 64 10.84 12.78 -1.00
CA HIS A 64 11.65 12.71 0.22
C HIS A 64 10.80 12.56 1.48
N ASP A 65 9.47 12.59 1.36
CA ASP A 65 8.58 12.51 2.51
C ASP A 65 8.60 11.12 3.15
N ARG A 66 8.26 11.10 4.44
CA ARG A 66 7.87 9.89 5.15
C ARG A 66 6.39 9.94 5.47
N TYR A 67 5.79 8.76 5.56
CA TYR A 67 4.37 8.62 5.87
C TYR A 67 4.12 7.44 6.80
N VAL A 68 2.99 7.52 7.49
CA VAL A 68 2.48 6.41 8.28
C VAL A 68 1.54 5.59 7.41
N ALA A 69 1.85 4.31 7.26
CA ALA A 69 1.03 3.33 6.58
C ALA A 69 0.35 2.44 7.64
N GLN A 70 -0.96 2.63 7.85
CA GLN A 70 -1.74 1.78 8.76
C GLN A 70 -2.43 0.67 7.97
N ASP A 71 -2.02 -0.58 8.18
CA ASP A 71 -2.70 -1.74 7.61
C ASP A 71 -4.07 -1.94 8.27
N LEU A 72 -5.11 -1.85 7.46
CA LEU A 72 -6.51 -1.94 7.90
C LEU A 72 -6.98 -3.37 8.13
N ILE A 73 -6.18 -4.37 7.73
CA ILE A 73 -6.46 -5.79 8.01
C ILE A 73 -5.92 -6.15 9.40
N SER A 74 -4.64 -5.90 9.64
CA SER A 74 -3.98 -6.27 10.90
C SER A 74 -4.06 -5.19 12.00
N GLY A 75 -4.29 -3.93 11.63
CA GLY A 75 -4.21 -2.77 12.52
C GLY A 75 -2.79 -2.24 12.76
N GLN A 76 -1.77 -2.92 12.24
CA GLN A 76 -0.36 -2.51 12.39
C GLN A 76 -0.09 -1.20 11.66
N SER A 77 0.85 -0.42 12.17
CA SER A 77 1.29 0.83 11.55
C SER A 77 2.79 0.81 11.30
N PHE A 78 3.18 1.28 10.12
CA PHE A 78 4.57 1.33 9.69
C PHE A 78 4.96 2.77 9.32
N SER A 79 6.22 3.13 9.57
CA SER A 79 6.80 4.39 9.07
C SER A 79 7.55 4.08 7.78
N TRP A 80 7.01 4.56 6.66
CA TRP A 80 7.43 4.21 5.30
C TRP A 80 7.94 5.42 4.52
N SER A 81 8.65 5.14 3.44
CA SER A 81 9.18 6.11 2.48
C SER A 81 8.87 5.69 1.03
N SER A 82 9.62 6.19 0.06
CA SER A 82 9.49 5.76 -1.34
C SER A 82 9.91 4.30 -1.59
N THR A 83 10.78 3.73 -0.75
CA THR A 83 11.25 2.33 -0.88
C THR A 83 10.99 1.57 0.42
N ASN A 84 10.27 0.46 0.36
CA ASN A 84 9.86 -0.29 1.55
C ASN A 84 9.98 -1.80 1.34
N PHE A 85 10.41 -2.51 2.38
CA PHE A 85 10.36 -3.96 2.40
C PHE A 85 8.95 -4.44 2.77
N VAL A 86 8.43 -5.41 2.02
CA VAL A 86 7.13 -6.04 2.28
C VAL A 86 7.28 -7.56 2.33
N ARG A 87 6.54 -8.18 3.25
CA ARG A 87 6.43 -9.63 3.37
C ARG A 87 4.96 -10.01 3.54
N LEU A 88 4.45 -10.88 2.68
CA LEU A 88 3.11 -11.43 2.78
C LEU A 88 3.19 -12.94 2.90
N ASP A 89 2.39 -13.50 3.81
CA ASP A 89 2.18 -14.94 3.92
C ASP A 89 0.69 -15.21 3.62
N PRO A 90 0.35 -15.89 2.51
CA PRO A 90 -1.05 -16.12 2.14
C PRO A 90 -1.83 -16.93 3.19
N HIS A 91 -1.16 -17.66 4.09
CA HIS A 91 -1.81 -18.38 5.19
C HIS A 91 -2.16 -17.46 6.38
N LEU A 92 -1.56 -16.27 6.46
CA LEU A 92 -1.83 -15.27 7.49
C LEU A 92 -2.62 -14.07 6.95
N SER A 93 -2.13 -13.47 5.86
CA SER A 93 -2.80 -12.41 5.12
C SER A 93 -2.29 -12.35 3.68
N CYS A 94 -3.20 -12.48 2.71
CA CYS A 94 -2.86 -12.38 1.29
C CYS A 94 -2.57 -10.94 0.82
N ALA A 95 -2.85 -9.94 1.66
CA ALA A 95 -2.69 -8.54 1.30
C ALA A 95 -2.40 -7.64 2.51
N HIS A 96 -1.78 -6.50 2.23
CA HIS A 96 -1.84 -5.32 3.08
C HIS A 96 -2.76 -4.30 2.42
N ILE A 97 -3.69 -3.73 3.18
CA ILE A 97 -4.53 -2.60 2.72
C ILE A 97 -4.24 -1.43 3.64
N MET A 98 -3.36 -0.53 3.22
CA MET A 98 -2.81 0.50 4.08
C MET A 98 -3.48 1.85 3.85
N SER A 99 -4.01 2.44 4.91
CA SER A 99 -4.39 3.86 4.93
C SER A 99 -3.15 4.72 5.14
N ILE A 100 -2.93 5.65 4.23
CA ILE A 100 -1.75 6.52 4.23
C ILE A 100 -2.08 7.84 4.91
N ARG A 101 -1.20 8.26 5.83
CA ARG A 101 -1.25 9.59 6.45
C ARG A 101 0.14 10.23 6.39
N PRO A 102 0.24 11.53 6.10
CA PRO A 102 1.51 12.25 6.18
C PRO A 102 2.18 12.00 7.54
N GLY A 103 3.48 11.66 7.52
CA GLY A 103 4.26 11.52 8.73
C GLY A 103 4.74 12.89 9.18
N VAL A 104 4.50 13.25 10.43
CA VAL A 104 5.16 14.43 11.03
C VAL A 104 6.58 14.01 11.39
N ILE A 105 7.58 14.76 10.93
CA ILE A 105 8.99 14.61 11.33
C ILE A 105 9.17 15.18 12.74
#